data_AF-A0AAU6HV80-F1
#
_entry.id   AF-A0AAU6HV80-F1
#
_cell.length_a   1.000
_cell.length_b   1.000
_cell.length_c   1.000
_cell.angle_alpha   90.00
_cell.angle_beta   90.00
_cell.angle_gamma   90.00
#
_symmetry.space_group_name_H-M   'P 1'
#
loop_
_entity.id
_entity.type
_entity.pdbx_description
1 polymer ?
#
loop_
_entity_poly.entity_id
_entity_poly.type
_entity_poly.pdbx_seq_one_letter_code
_entity_poly.pdbx_strand_id
1 'polypeptide(L)' 'MLVQRFGVSSGDITDGTALRSLRLDSLALEELRVLIEERLDIDLDEVSLTPRNTVGQLVAAVDGKVPA' A
#
# COMPACT_ATOMS: atom_id res chain seq x y z
N MET A 1 -6.36 -4.10 -7.25
CA MET A 1 -5.53 -2.88 -7.39
C MET A 1 -4.05 -3.24 -7.52
N LEU A 2 -3.43 -3.83 -6.49
CA LEU A 2 -1.99 -4.16 -6.51
C LEU A 2 -1.55 -5.09 -7.66
N VAL A 3 -2.33 -6.15 -7.91
CA VAL A 3 -2.03 -7.16 -8.96
C VAL A 3 -2.01 -6.59 -10.36
N GLN A 4 -3.00 -5.73 -10.68
CA GLN A 4 -3.15 -5.19 -12.03
C GLN A 4 -2.24 -4.00 -12.31
N ARG A 5 -1.88 -3.22 -11.27
CA ARG A 5 -1.12 -1.98 -11.43
C ARG A 5 0.38 -2.17 -11.22
N PHE A 6 0.76 -3.03 -10.28
CA PHE A 6 2.15 -3.27 -9.90
C PHE A 6 2.66 -4.66 -10.31
N GLY A 7 1.84 -5.46 -10.99
CA GLY A 7 2.24 -6.79 -11.47
C GLY A 7 2.47 -7.81 -10.34
N VAL A 8 1.90 -7.56 -9.16
CA VAL A 8 2.06 -8.42 -7.99
C VAL A 8 1.17 -9.66 -8.12
N SER A 9 1.66 -10.86 -7.80
CA SER A 9 0.80 -12.04 -7.77
C SER A 9 -0.21 -11.94 -6.62
N SER A 10 -1.50 -12.20 -6.87
CA SER A 10 -2.53 -12.20 -5.82
C SER A 10 -2.25 -13.21 -4.70
N GLY A 11 -1.55 -14.32 -5.03
CA GLY A 11 -1.14 -15.31 -4.04
C GLY A 11 -0.03 -14.85 -3.10
N ASP A 12 0.72 -13.80 -3.48
CA ASP A 12 1.80 -13.23 -2.66
C ASP A 12 1.30 -12.10 -1.76
N ILE A 13 0.09 -11.57 -2.01
CA ILE A 13 -0.51 -10.49 -1.22
C ILE A 13 -1.15 -11.10 0.03
N THR A 14 -0.39 -11.13 1.11
CA THR A 14 -0.89 -11.48 2.45
C THR A 14 -0.57 -10.35 3.41
N ASP A 15 -1.33 -10.22 4.49
CA ASP A 15 -1.13 -9.14 5.48
C ASP A 15 0.28 -9.14 6.10
N GLY A 16 0.91 -10.31 6.18
CA GLY A 16 2.29 -10.49 6.65
C GLY A 16 3.36 -10.27 5.58
N THR A 17 2.98 -10.14 4.30
CA THR A 17 3.96 -9.96 3.22
C THR A 17 4.56 -8.56 3.27
N ALA A 18 5.89 -8.49 3.34
CA ALA A 18 6.61 -7.22 3.23
C ALA A 18 6.47 -6.62 1.83
N LEU A 19 6.32 -5.30 1.74
CA LEU A 19 6.17 -4.58 0.46
C LEU A 19 7.39 -4.78 -0.46
N ARG A 20 8.60 -4.88 0.10
CA ARG A 20 9.81 -5.27 -0.66
C ARG A 20 9.71 -6.63 -1.33
N SER A 21 8.97 -7.58 -0.74
CA SER A 21 8.81 -8.94 -1.30
C SER A 21 7.90 -8.94 -2.51
N LEU A 22 7.01 -7.93 -2.60
CA LEU A 22 6.17 -7.66 -3.75
C LEU A 22 6.90 -6.88 -4.86
N ARG A 23 8.22 -6.65 -4.71
CA ARG A 23 9.05 -5.84 -5.61
C ARG A 23 8.52 -4.42 -5.81
N LEU A 24 7.91 -3.85 -4.76
CA LEU A 24 7.52 -2.44 -4.74
C LEU A 24 8.74 -1.61 -4.35
N ASP A 25 9.29 -0.90 -5.32
CA ASP A 25 10.34 0.10 -5.11
C ASP A 25 9.77 1.39 -4.51
N SER A 26 10.64 2.30 -4.05
CA SER A 26 10.20 3.58 -3.46
C SER A 26 9.26 4.36 -4.38
N LEU A 27 9.49 4.38 -5.70
CA LEU A 27 8.59 5.03 -6.65
C LEU A 27 7.20 4.38 -6.70
N ALA A 28 7.15 3.05 -6.73
CA ALA A 28 5.89 2.31 -6.75
C ALA A 28 5.09 2.50 -5.46
N LEU A 29 5.78 2.65 -4.32
CA LEU A 29 5.14 2.97 -3.04
C LEU A 29 4.54 4.37 -3.03
N GLU A 30 5.24 5.36 -3.58
CA GLU A 30 4.70 6.72 -3.74
C GLU A 30 3.48 6.73 -4.67
N GLU A 31 3.53 6.04 -5.80
CA GLU A 31 2.37 5.89 -6.69
C GLU A 31 1.19 5.18 -6.01
N LEU A 32 1.47 4.14 -5.22
CA LEU A 32 0.46 3.43 -4.45
C LEU A 32 -0.19 4.36 -3.42
N ARG A 33 0.61 5.20 -2.75
CA ARG A 33 0.12 6.19 -1.78
C ARG A 33 -0.86 7.16 -2.44
N VAL A 34 -0.41 7.83 -3.50
CA VAL A 34 -1.24 8.80 -4.26
C VAL A 34 -2.52 8.15 -4.77
N LEU A 35 -2.45 6.93 -5.30
CA LEU A 35 -3.64 6.21 -5.78
C LEU A 35 -4.66 5.91 -4.68
N ILE A 36 -4.20 5.65 -3.45
CA ILE A 36 -5.10 5.39 -2.33
C ILE A 36 -5.72 6.72 -1.86
N GLU A 37 -4.92 7.77 -1.75
CA GLU A 37 -5.38 9.13 -1.44
C GLU A 37 -6.47 9.58 -2.42
N GLU A 38 -6.23 9.46 -3.73
CA GLU A 38 -7.20 9.84 -4.77
C GLU A 38 -8.49 9.02 -4.74
N ARG A 39 -8.43 7.74 -4.36
CA ARG A 39 -9.60 6.85 -4.41
C ARG A 39 -10.46 6.90 -3.17
N LEU A 40 -9.83 7.12 -2.02
CA LEU A 40 -10.50 7.11 -0.72
C LEU A 40 -10.69 8.52 -0.16
N ASP A 41 -10.15 9.54 -0.84
CA ASP A 41 -10.19 10.94 -0.41
C ASP A 41 -9.58 11.12 1.00
N ILE A 42 -8.46 10.42 1.24
CA ILE A 42 -7.72 10.46 2.51
C ILE A 42 -6.32 11.03 2.31
N ASP A 43 -5.72 11.52 3.38
CA ASP A 43 -4.33 11.98 3.41
C ASP A 43 -3.44 10.92 4.07
N LEU A 44 -2.46 10.40 3.32
CA LEU A 44 -1.48 9.42 3.77
C LEU A 44 -0.07 10.01 3.91
N ASP A 45 0.13 11.32 3.81
CA ASP A 45 1.47 11.94 3.96
C ASP A 45 2.07 11.70 5.37
N GLU A 46 1.22 11.52 6.39
CA GLU A 46 1.66 11.14 7.74
C GLU A 46 2.06 9.66 7.84
N VAL A 47 1.66 8.84 6.88
CA VAL A 47 1.95 7.40 6.82
C VAL A 47 3.24 7.19 6.04
N SER A 48 4.35 7.08 6.76
CA SER A 48 5.65 6.71 6.15
C SER A 48 5.61 5.26 5.64
N LEU A 49 5.20 5.08 4.39
CA LEU A 49 5.27 3.79 3.70
C LEU A 49 6.70 3.52 3.25
N THR A 50 7.28 2.45 3.79
CA THR A 50 8.62 2.00 3.42
C THR A 50 8.57 0.56 2.92
N PRO A 51 9.55 0.10 2.13
CA PRO A 51 9.61 -1.29 1.67
C PRO A 51 9.66 -2.33 2.79
N ARG A 52 9.94 -1.90 4.04
CA ARG A 52 9.97 -2.75 5.24
C ARG A 52 8.58 -3.01 5.81
N ASN A 53 7.60 -2.16 5.49
CA ASN A 53 6.24 -2.35 5.95
C ASN A 53 5.60 -3.56 5.28
N THR A 54 4.56 -4.09 5.90
CA THR A 54 3.75 -5.17 5.32
C THR A 54 2.49 -4.64 4.68
N VAL A 55 1.86 -5.47 3.82
CA VAL A 55 0.55 -5.14 3.24
C VAL A 55 -0.49 -4.88 4.33
N GLY A 56 -0.49 -5.67 5.41
CA GLY A 56 -1.44 -5.49 6.51
C GLY A 56 -1.25 -4.15 7.24
N GLN A 57 -0.01 -3.68 7.39
CA GLN A 57 0.26 -2.35 7.96
C GLN A 57 -0.25 -1.22 7.05
N LEU A 58 -0.09 -1.37 5.73
CA LEU A 58 -0.67 -0.44 4.77
C LEU A 58 -2.20 -0.41 4.89
N VAL A 59 -2.84 -1.57 4.88
CA VAL A 59 -4.30 -1.68 4.99
C VAL A 59 -4.80 -1.06 6.30
N ALA A 60 -4.14 -1.34 7.42
CA ALA A 60 -4.50 -0.77 8.71
C ALA A 60 -4.32 0.76 8.77
N ALA A 61 -3.27 1.30 8.13
CA ALA A 61 -3.06 2.74 8.05
C ALA A 61 -4.16 3.43 7.23
N VAL A 62 -4.59 2.80 6.15
CA VAL A 62 -5.70 3.26 5.31
C VAL A 62 -7.03 3.19 6.08
N ASP A 63 -7.32 2.04 6.70
CA ASP A 63 -8.56 1.83 7.46
C ASP A 63 -8.70 2.80 8.64
N GLY A 64 -7.58 3.15 9.30
CA GLY A 64 -7.56 4.17 10.35
C GLY A 64 -7.79 5.61 9.88
N LYS A 65 -7.70 5.87 8.57
CA LYS A 65 -7.88 7.20 7.95
C LYS A 65 -9.21 7.32 7.20
N VAL A 66 -9.82 6.21 6.78
CA VAL A 66 -11.12 6.21 6.12
C VAL A 66 -12.22 6.48 7.16
N PRO A 67 -13.01 7.56 7.03
CA PRO A 67 -14.18 7.75 7.89
C PRO A 67 -15.26 6.70 7.57
N ALA A 68 -15.86 6.13 8.62
CA ALA A 68 -16.88 5.08 8.56
C ALA A 68 -18.22 5.50 7.92
#